data_AF-A0A091C9I7-F1
#
_entry.id   AF-A0A091C9I7-F1
#
_cell.length_a   1.000
_cell.length_b   1.000
_cell.length_c   1.000
_cell.angle_alpha   90.00
_cell.angle_beta   90.00
_cell.angle_gamma   90.00
#
_symmetry.space_group_name_H-M   'P 1'
#
loop_
_entity.id
_entity.type
_entity.pdbx_description
1 polymer ?
#
loop_
_entity_poly.entity_id
_entity_poly.type
_entity_poly.pdbx_seq_one_letter_code
_entity_poly.pdbx_strand_id
1 'polypeptide(L)'
;MSKEIKKNHLLWDGCDTVELAKKYGTPLYVVSQTAIEKECRALQEEFIKKYENVHVAYASKAFNSLAMLKIIEKEGLGVDVVSGGELYTAICAQFPPERIEFNGNNKSNEELEQAIDYGVGRLIVDGSQELEKIIEICRKKGKKRIFYFALHLKSK
;
A
#
# COMPACT_ATOMS: atom_id res chain seq x y z
N MET A 1 15.44 5.83 -12.36
CA MET A 1 14.80 6.27 -13.61
C MET A 1 15.82 6.83 -14.57
N SER A 2 16.27 6.03 -15.54
CA SER A 2 16.98 6.54 -16.72
C SER A 2 16.00 6.67 -17.88
N LYS A 3 16.04 7.83 -18.55
CA LYS A 3 15.34 8.07 -19.81
C LYS A 3 16.38 8.48 -20.83
N GLU A 4 16.56 7.67 -21.85
CA GLU A 4 17.58 7.90 -22.88
C GLU A 4 16.94 7.72 -24.26
N ILE A 5 17.38 8.48 -25.25
CA ILE A 5 17.01 8.26 -26.65
C ILE A 5 18.21 7.66 -27.36
N LYS A 6 18.08 6.44 -27.90
CA LYS A 6 19.11 5.80 -28.72
C LYS A 6 18.49 5.30 -30.02
N LYS A 7 19.11 5.62 -31.15
CA LYS A 7 18.61 5.24 -32.49
C LYS A 7 17.13 5.61 -32.70
N ASN A 8 16.72 6.79 -32.24
CA ASN A 8 15.33 7.28 -32.25
C ASN A 8 14.30 6.43 -31.46
N HIS A 9 14.74 5.49 -30.62
CA HIS A 9 13.89 4.78 -29.67
C HIS A 9 14.07 5.35 -28.27
N LEU A 10 12.98 5.39 -27.50
CA LEU A 10 13.03 5.69 -26.08
C LEU A 10 13.48 4.44 -25.32
N LEU A 11 14.55 4.56 -24.55
CA LEU A 11 14.91 3.59 -23.52
C LEU A 11 14.34 4.06 -22.19
N TRP A 12 13.51 3.20 -21.59
CA TRP A 12 12.92 3.39 -20.27
C TRP A 12 13.61 2.45 -19.28
N ASP A 13 14.39 3.02 -18.35
CA ASP A 13 15.19 2.23 -17.39
C ASP A 13 16.14 1.22 -18.06
N GLY A 14 16.72 1.62 -19.20
CA GLY A 14 17.60 0.77 -20.00
C GLY A 14 16.88 -0.22 -20.93
N CYS A 15 15.55 -0.32 -20.86
CA CYS A 15 14.75 -1.17 -21.74
C CYS A 15 14.23 -0.38 -22.94
N ASP A 16 14.47 -0.86 -24.17
CA ASP A 16 13.93 -0.26 -25.40
C ASP A 16 12.40 -0.43 -25.45
N THR A 17 11.65 0.68 -25.48
CA THR A 17 10.19 0.66 -25.45
C THR A 17 9.56 0.07 -26.71
N VAL A 18 10.25 0.14 -27.86
CA VAL A 18 9.78 -0.47 -29.11
C VAL A 18 9.88 -2.00 -29.02
N GLU A 19 10.96 -2.51 -28.44
CA GLU A 19 11.11 -3.97 -28.22
C GLU A 19 10.13 -4.48 -27.16
N LEU A 20 9.86 -3.70 -26.11
CA LEU A 20 8.79 -4.02 -25.15
C LEU A 20 7.42 -4.09 -25.83
N ALA A 21 7.08 -3.12 -26.69
CA ALA A 21 5.83 -3.09 -27.42
C ALA A 21 5.69 -4.28 -28.39
N LYS A 22 6.76 -4.65 -29.09
CA LYS A 22 6.77 -5.85 -29.96
C LYS A 22 6.58 -7.13 -29.17
N LYS A 23 7.22 -7.25 -27.99
CA LYS A 23 7.20 -8.46 -27.17
C LYS A 23 5.87 -8.66 -26.44
N TYR A 24 5.31 -7.60 -25.87
CA TYR A 24 4.14 -7.69 -24.98
C TYR A 24 2.84 -7.14 -25.61
N GLY A 25 2.90 -6.56 -26.80
CA GLY A 25 1.76 -5.93 -27.48
C GLY A 25 1.44 -4.54 -26.95
N THR A 26 0.41 -3.91 -27.52
CA THR A 26 -0.08 -2.56 -27.12
C THR A 26 -1.60 -2.55 -27.02
N PRO A 27 -2.20 -1.76 -26.10
CA PRO A 27 -1.56 -0.79 -25.18
C PRO A 27 -0.78 -1.47 -24.04
N LEU A 28 0.35 -0.89 -23.65
CA LEU A 28 1.26 -1.43 -22.63
C LEU A 28 1.64 -0.37 -21.60
N TYR A 29 1.41 -0.66 -20.32
CA TYR A 29 1.96 0.12 -19.22
C TYR A 29 3.32 -0.43 -18.81
N VAL A 30 4.32 0.45 -18.73
CA VAL A 30 5.67 0.12 -18.28
C VAL A 30 6.02 1.02 -17.11
N VAL A 31 6.35 0.41 -15.97
CA VAL A 31 6.68 1.11 -14.74
C VAL A 31 8.16 0.90 -14.42
N SER A 32 8.86 1.97 -14.05
CA SER A 32 10.27 1.92 -13.66
C SER A 32 10.39 1.49 -12.20
N GLN A 33 10.88 0.27 -11.95
CA GLN A 33 11.18 -0.19 -10.59
C GLN A 33 12.27 0.68 -9.94
N THR A 34 13.31 1.07 -10.68
CA THR A 34 14.38 1.90 -10.09
C THR A 34 13.90 3.30 -9.70
N ALA A 35 12.89 3.84 -10.39
CA ALA A 35 12.23 5.08 -9.97
C ALA A 35 11.51 4.88 -8.63
N ILE A 36 10.68 3.83 -8.53
CA ILE A 36 9.93 3.54 -7.31
C ILE A 36 10.87 3.34 -6.12
N GLU A 37 11.90 2.49 -6.27
CA GLU A 37 12.87 2.24 -5.21
C GLU A 37 13.59 3.53 -4.79
N LYS A 38 13.95 4.41 -5.75
CA LYS A 38 14.56 5.70 -5.46
C LYS A 38 13.64 6.58 -4.60
N GLU A 39 12.37 6.71 -4.95
CA GLU A 39 11.42 7.53 -4.18
C GLU A 39 11.18 6.93 -2.78
N CYS A 40 11.09 5.60 -2.66
CA CYS A 40 10.97 4.93 -1.37
C CYS A 40 12.17 5.23 -0.46
N ARG A 41 13.39 5.18 -1.01
CA ARG A 41 14.62 5.49 -0.26
C ARG A 41 14.69 6.96 0.11
N ALA A 42 14.28 7.87 -0.77
CA ALA A 42 14.22 9.29 -0.45
C ALA A 42 13.32 9.56 0.76
N LEU A 43 12.13 8.94 0.83
CA LEU A 43 11.25 9.05 1.99
C LEU A 43 11.87 8.47 3.26
N GLN A 44 12.62 7.37 3.15
CA GLN A 44 13.34 6.79 4.29
C GLN A 44 14.43 7.71 4.82
N GLU A 45 15.28 8.26 3.94
CA GLU A 45 16.36 9.17 4.32
C GLU A 45 15.81 10.47 4.92
N GLU A 46 14.77 11.04 4.32
CA GLU A 46 14.25 12.36 4.71
C GLU A 46 13.36 12.32 5.94
N PHE A 47 12.71 11.18 6.24
CA PHE A 47 11.78 11.07 7.34
C PHE A 47 12.16 9.98 8.35
N ILE A 48 12.15 8.71 7.93
CA ILE A 48 12.26 7.57 8.84
C ILE A 48 13.59 7.59 9.62
N LYS A 49 14.69 7.96 8.97
CA LYS A 49 16.02 8.01 9.62
C LYS A 49 16.26 9.28 10.42
N LYS A 50 15.52 10.37 10.15
CA LYS A 50 15.72 11.67 10.80
C LYS A 50 14.84 11.86 12.04
N TYR A 51 13.71 11.16 12.11
CA TYR A 51 12.72 11.35 13.16
C TYR A 51 12.30 10.02 13.78
N GLU A 52 12.16 10.02 15.11
CA GLU A 52 11.62 8.87 15.83
C GLU A 52 10.11 8.71 15.56
N ASN A 53 9.63 7.47 15.65
CA ASN A 53 8.21 7.12 15.52
C ASN A 53 7.56 7.53 14.18
N VAL A 54 8.35 7.64 13.10
CA VAL A 54 7.82 7.87 11.76
C VAL A 54 7.60 6.57 11.02
N HIS A 55 6.45 6.50 10.35
CA HIS A 55 6.08 5.41 9.45
C HIS A 55 5.66 6.00 8.11
N VAL A 56 6.02 5.33 7.02
CA VAL A 56 5.60 5.68 5.66
C VAL A 56 4.83 4.50 5.11
N ALA A 57 3.58 4.73 4.72
CA ALA A 57 2.71 3.75 4.10
C ALA A 57 2.42 4.14 2.65
N TYR A 58 2.62 3.22 1.71
CA TYR A 58 2.24 3.39 0.31
C TYR A 58 0.73 3.23 0.16
N ALA A 59 0.04 4.24 -0.38
CA ALA A 59 -1.40 4.16 -0.65
C ALA A 59 -1.68 3.22 -1.84
N SER A 60 -2.23 2.03 -1.58
CA SER A 60 -2.44 1.01 -2.62
C SER A 60 -3.44 1.43 -3.69
N LYS A 61 -4.36 2.34 -3.38
CA LYS A 61 -5.31 2.94 -4.35
C LYS A 61 -4.64 3.55 -5.58
N ALA A 62 -3.34 3.91 -5.49
CA ALA A 62 -2.59 4.47 -6.61
C ALA A 62 -2.23 3.40 -7.65
N PHE A 63 -1.72 2.23 -7.21
CA PHE A 63 -1.38 1.10 -8.08
C PHE A 63 -1.14 -0.18 -7.26
N ASN A 64 -2.16 -1.04 -7.16
CA ASN A 64 -2.11 -2.24 -6.32
C ASN A 64 -1.86 -3.53 -7.12
N SER A 65 -0.61 -3.82 -7.44
CA SER A 65 -0.21 -5.10 -8.03
C SER A 65 0.69 -5.89 -7.09
N LEU A 66 0.73 -7.22 -7.23
CA LEU A 66 1.63 -8.08 -6.44
C LEU A 66 3.09 -7.63 -6.55
N ALA A 67 3.53 -7.24 -7.75
CA ALA A 67 4.88 -6.75 -8.00
C ALA A 67 5.14 -5.42 -7.26
N MET A 68 4.18 -4.50 -7.26
CA MET A 68 4.31 -3.23 -6.54
C MET A 68 4.41 -3.46 -5.03
N LEU A 69 3.54 -4.31 -4.46
CA LEU A 69 3.58 -4.63 -3.03
C LEU A 69 4.90 -5.31 -2.63
N LYS A 70 5.47 -6.18 -3.48
CA LYS A 70 6.79 -6.78 -3.26
C LYS A 70 7.92 -5.75 -3.25
N ILE A 71 7.85 -4.73 -4.10
CA ILE A 71 8.83 -3.62 -4.09
C ILE A 71 8.71 -2.83 -2.79
N ILE A 72 7.49 -2.42 -2.41
CA ILE A 72 7.23 -1.68 -1.17
C ILE A 72 7.67 -2.47 0.08
N GLU A 73 7.39 -3.78 0.10
CA GLU A 73 7.81 -4.69 1.16
C GLU A 73 9.34 -4.69 1.31
N LYS A 74 10.05 -4.93 0.18
CA LYS A 74 11.51 -4.98 0.10
C LYS A 74 12.16 -3.66 0.51
N GLU A 75 11.57 -2.52 0.14
CA GLU A 75 12.05 -1.20 0.55
C GLU A 75 11.67 -0.85 2.00
N GLY A 76 11.01 -1.74 2.76
CA GLY A 76 10.79 -1.53 4.20
C GLY A 76 9.61 -0.61 4.56
N LEU A 77 8.78 -0.20 3.60
CA LEU A 77 7.64 0.70 3.82
C LEU A 77 6.35 -0.06 4.18
N GLY A 78 5.38 0.60 4.81
CA GLY A 78 4.03 0.05 4.99
C GLY A 78 3.17 0.15 3.73
N VAL A 79 1.94 -0.35 3.81
CA VAL A 79 0.91 -0.16 2.79
C VAL A 79 -0.40 0.28 3.45
N ASP A 80 -1.04 1.29 2.86
CA ASP A 80 -2.37 1.77 3.21
C ASP A 80 -3.39 1.21 2.21
N VAL A 81 -4.24 0.30 2.67
CA VAL A 81 -5.33 -0.31 1.90
C VAL A 81 -6.67 0.34 2.24
N VAL A 82 -7.56 0.46 1.26
CA VAL A 82 -8.89 1.08 1.44
C VAL A 82 -10.08 0.16 1.17
N SER A 83 -9.83 -1.10 0.78
CA SER A 83 -10.88 -2.11 0.58
C SER A 83 -10.37 -3.53 0.80
N GLY A 84 -11.29 -4.47 0.94
CA GLY A 84 -11.01 -5.91 1.03
C GLY A 84 -10.32 -6.46 -0.21
N GLY A 85 -10.59 -5.91 -1.40
CA GLY A 85 -9.87 -6.29 -2.62
C GLY A 85 -8.40 -5.87 -2.56
N GLU A 86 -8.12 -4.69 -1.98
CA GLU A 86 -6.75 -4.24 -1.80
C GLU A 86 -6.02 -5.03 -0.72
N LEU A 87 -6.68 -5.28 0.41
CA LEU A 87 -6.19 -6.16 1.47
C LEU A 87 -5.93 -7.57 0.95
N TYR A 88 -6.82 -8.13 0.13
CA TYR A 88 -6.65 -9.45 -0.46
C TYR A 88 -5.41 -9.52 -1.35
N THR A 89 -5.15 -8.48 -2.15
CA THR A 89 -3.90 -8.39 -2.92
C THR A 89 -2.66 -8.39 -2.01
N ALA A 90 -2.72 -7.70 -0.86
CA ALA A 90 -1.65 -7.71 0.14
C ALA A 90 -1.47 -9.09 0.81
N ILE A 91 -2.56 -9.80 1.09
CA ILE A 91 -2.53 -11.18 1.58
C ILE A 91 -1.90 -12.11 0.55
N CYS A 92 -2.28 -12.01 -0.72
CA CYS A 92 -1.68 -12.79 -1.81
C CYS A 92 -0.19 -12.48 -1.99
N ALA A 93 0.21 -11.23 -1.78
CA ALA A 93 1.61 -10.84 -1.75
C ALA A 93 2.34 -11.29 -0.47
N GLN A 94 1.64 -11.87 0.51
CA GLN A 94 2.20 -12.24 1.83
C GLN A 94 2.84 -11.03 2.53
N PHE A 95 2.26 -9.85 2.34
CA PHE A 95 2.80 -8.61 2.90
C PHE A 95 2.70 -8.65 4.44
N PRO A 96 3.73 -8.21 5.19
CA PRO A 96 3.73 -8.29 6.64
C PRO A 96 2.52 -7.56 7.25
N PRO A 97 1.61 -8.27 7.94
CA PRO A 97 0.32 -7.71 8.34
C PRO A 97 0.45 -6.52 9.31
N GLU A 98 1.49 -6.51 10.16
CA GLU A 98 1.80 -5.43 11.09
C GLU A 98 2.19 -4.11 10.40
N ARG A 99 2.56 -4.18 9.11
CA ARG A 99 2.89 -3.02 8.27
C ARG A 99 1.74 -2.58 7.36
N ILE A 100 0.54 -3.14 7.56
CA ILE A 100 -0.68 -2.76 6.83
C ILE A 100 -1.52 -1.81 7.67
N GLU A 101 -1.99 -0.75 7.04
CA GLU A 101 -3.02 0.15 7.54
C GLU A 101 -4.28 -0.05 6.71
N PHE A 102 -5.44 -0.14 7.36
CA PHE A 102 -6.72 -0.27 6.66
C PHE A 102 -7.57 0.99 6.89
N ASN A 103 -7.57 1.85 5.88
CA ASN A 103 -8.44 3.03 5.77
C ASN A 103 -9.77 2.71 5.06
N GLY A 104 -10.66 3.70 5.00
CA GLY A 104 -11.93 3.62 4.30
C GLY A 104 -13.11 3.89 5.23
N ASN A 105 -14.09 4.67 4.76
CA ASN A 105 -15.21 5.16 5.54
C ASN A 105 -16.40 4.19 5.62
N ASN A 106 -16.37 3.09 4.88
CA ASN A 106 -17.48 2.15 4.79
C ASN A 106 -17.01 0.69 4.71
N LYS A 107 -16.18 0.27 5.67
CA LYS A 107 -15.71 -1.13 5.75
C LYS A 107 -16.87 -2.05 6.11
N SER A 108 -17.07 -3.09 5.31
CA SER A 108 -18.01 -4.18 5.54
C SER A 108 -17.55 -5.08 6.70
N ASN A 109 -18.45 -5.90 7.23
CA ASN A 109 -18.11 -6.85 8.30
C ASN A 109 -17.08 -7.87 7.78
N GLU A 110 -17.23 -8.32 6.54
CA GLU A 110 -16.36 -9.27 5.87
C GLU A 110 -14.93 -8.71 5.74
N GLU A 111 -14.80 -7.44 5.35
CA GLU A 111 -13.51 -6.74 5.28
C GLU A 111 -12.84 -6.62 6.65
N LEU A 112 -13.61 -6.22 7.68
CA LEU A 112 -13.10 -6.10 9.04
C LEU A 112 -12.67 -7.46 9.61
N GLU A 113 -13.46 -8.51 9.38
CA GLU A 113 -13.11 -9.87 9.77
C GLU A 113 -11.83 -10.34 9.10
N GLN A 114 -11.70 -10.14 7.78
CA GLN A 114 -10.49 -10.49 7.03
C GLN A 114 -9.26 -9.76 7.57
N ALA A 115 -9.38 -8.46 7.85
CA ALA A 115 -8.29 -7.65 8.39
C ALA A 115 -7.86 -8.10 9.79
N ILE A 116 -8.84 -8.39 10.66
CA ILE A 116 -8.61 -8.89 12.02
C ILE A 116 -8.02 -10.31 11.97
N ASP A 117 -8.40 -11.12 10.99
CA ASP A 117 -7.90 -12.48 10.82
C ASP A 117 -6.48 -12.54 10.29
N TYR A 118 -6.19 -11.77 9.25
CA TYR A 118 -4.84 -11.64 8.71
C TYR A 118 -3.88 -10.95 9.68
N GLY A 119 -4.42 -10.08 10.53
CA GLY A 119 -3.67 -9.43 11.60
C GLY A 119 -3.15 -8.06 11.29
N VAL A 120 -3.88 -7.31 10.45
CA VAL A 120 -3.59 -5.92 10.08
C VAL A 120 -3.17 -5.09 11.29
N GLY A 121 -2.06 -4.37 11.15
CA GLY A 121 -1.42 -3.62 12.23
C GLY A 121 -2.24 -2.42 12.70
N ARG A 122 -2.86 -1.68 11.76
CA ARG A 122 -3.62 -0.46 12.08
C ARG A 122 -4.98 -0.48 11.38
N LEU A 123 -6.05 -0.45 12.17
CA LEU A 123 -7.40 -0.18 11.66
C LEU A 123 -7.71 1.30 11.83
N ILE A 124 -7.90 2.04 10.73
CA ILE A 124 -8.25 3.46 10.78
C ILE A 124 -9.77 3.58 10.72
N VAL A 125 -10.37 4.01 11.83
CA VAL A 125 -11.80 4.08 12.06
C VAL A 125 -12.31 5.47 11.68
N ASP A 126 -13.34 5.51 10.85
CA ASP A 126 -13.94 6.76 10.35
C ASP A 126 -15.16 7.19 11.19
N GLY A 127 -15.80 6.25 11.90
CA GLY A 127 -16.98 6.54 12.73
C GLY A 127 -17.24 5.54 13.85
N SER A 128 -18.11 5.93 14.81
CA SER A 128 -18.42 5.12 15.99
C SER A 128 -19.07 3.76 15.66
N GLN A 129 -19.92 3.72 14.62
CA GLN A 129 -20.58 2.49 14.18
C GLN A 129 -19.56 1.44 13.68
N GLU A 130 -18.48 1.89 13.04
CA GLU A 130 -17.40 1.00 12.61
C GLU A 130 -16.63 0.45 13.82
N LEU A 131 -16.36 1.30 14.82
CA LEU A 131 -15.71 0.86 16.06
C LEU A 131 -16.52 -0.23 16.76
N GLU A 132 -17.85 -0.07 16.87
CA GLU A 132 -18.73 -1.07 17.48
C GLU A 132 -18.61 -2.44 16.79
N LYS A 133 -18.58 -2.46 15.45
CA LYS A 133 -18.37 -3.67 14.65
C LYS A 133 -17.00 -4.31 14.94
N ILE A 134 -15.93 -3.51 14.95
CA ILE A 134 -14.56 -3.99 15.26
C ILE A 134 -14.51 -4.62 16.65
N ILE A 135 -15.11 -3.99 17.66
CA ILE A 135 -15.17 -4.49 19.03
C ILE A 135 -15.93 -5.82 19.08
N GLU A 136 -17.09 -5.91 18.43
CA GLU A 136 -17.89 -7.13 18.38
C GLU A 136 -17.12 -8.29 17.74
N ILE A 137 -16.50 -8.05 16.58
CA ILE A 137 -15.69 -9.05 15.88
C ILE A 137 -14.50 -9.49 16.74
N CYS A 138 -13.77 -8.54 17.33
CA CYS A 138 -12.64 -8.85 18.21
C CYS A 138 -13.07 -9.68 19.42
N ARG A 139 -14.21 -9.36 20.04
CA ARG A 139 -14.76 -10.13 21.16
C ARG A 139 -15.13 -11.55 20.73
N LYS A 140 -15.82 -11.72 19.60
CA LYS A 140 -16.20 -13.04 19.06
C LYS A 140 -14.98 -13.90 18.74
N LYS A 141 -13.92 -13.30 18.20
CA LYS A 141 -12.70 -14.01 17.78
C LYS A 141 -11.63 -14.10 18.87
N GLY A 142 -11.85 -13.52 20.06
CA GLY A 142 -10.87 -13.50 21.15
C GLY A 142 -9.57 -12.73 20.81
N LYS A 143 -9.65 -11.72 19.94
CA LYS A 143 -8.50 -10.94 19.44
C LYS A 143 -8.47 -9.55 20.05
N LYS A 144 -7.26 -8.97 20.14
CA LYS A 144 -7.04 -7.56 20.49
C LYS A 144 -6.37 -6.86 19.32
N ARG A 145 -6.80 -5.65 18.99
CA ARG A 145 -6.28 -4.85 17.87
C ARG A 145 -6.09 -3.40 18.29
N ILE A 146 -5.13 -2.75 17.65
CA ILE A 146 -4.91 -1.31 17.75
C ILE A 146 -5.75 -0.64 16.66
N PHE A 147 -6.48 0.40 17.04
CA PHE A 147 -7.24 1.23 16.12
C PHE A 147 -6.86 2.69 16.30
N TYR A 148 -7.04 3.45 15.24
CA TYR A 148 -6.82 4.89 15.18
C TYR A 148 -8.09 5.55 14.66
N PHE A 149 -8.35 6.81 15.02
CA PHE A 149 -9.48 7.56 14.48
C PHE A 149 -9.02 8.52 13.39
N ALA A 150 -9.73 8.55 12.27
CA ALA A 150 -9.64 9.63 11.31
C ALA A 150 -10.37 10.86 11.88
N LEU A 151 -9.61 11.89 12.27
CA LEU A 151 -10.17 13.12 12.84
C LEU A 151 -10.21 14.24 11.79
N HIS A 152 -11.40 14.77 11.54
CA HIS A 152 -11.58 15.97 10.73
C HIS A 152 -11.46 17.22 11.60
N LEU A 153 -10.30 17.87 11.53
CA LEU A 153 -10.09 19.16 12.18
C LEU A 153 -10.85 20.24 11.38
N LYS A 154 -11.98 20.71 11.93
CA LYS A 154 -12.60 21.94 11.42
C LYS A 154 -11.76 23.11 11.90
N SER A 155 -11.09 23.80 10.98
CA SER A 155 -10.57 25.13 11.28
C SER A 155 -11.74 26.01 11.68
N LYS A 156 -11.61 26.72 12.81
CA LYS A 156 -12.48 27.86 13.10
C LYS A 156 -12.32 28.94 12.03
#